data_AF-A0A329ZHL7-F1
#
_entry.id   AF-A0A329ZHL7-F1
#
_cell.length_a   1.000
_cell.length_b   1.000
_cell.length_c   1.000
_cell.angle_alpha   90.00
_cell.angle_beta   90.00
_cell.angle_gamma   90.00
#
_symmetry.space_group_name_H-M   'P 1'
#
loop_
_entity.id
_entity.type
_entity.pdbx_description
1 polymer ?
#
loop_
_entity_poly.entity_id
_entity_poly.type
_entity_poly.pdbx_seq_one_letter_code
_entity_poly.pdbx_strand_id
1 'polypeptide(L)'
;MLRKIKTMCRMIIGRRWGLFWDKLPFANKLFTLTNFIPHPQNYKYIILGGHGLGLAAFKHYLDFIYAKPCEVFSYEIIRPFVFWRKFNGFSKHSCDGLILDKFPINTYAPSVFKTLDKKVPLYQLIRDPISVIKSNINVTMFHAISLLHSQKDADRMLFEVIDNISHLMFYFTSQRLLVEHITSEVHYLRMRDIGEDGMPQTLESFVRKFGYQIPDFQELSRANCVSDNINRGGG
;
A
#
# COMPACT_ATOMS: atom_id res chain seq x y z
N MET A 1 -12.54 -33.31 -12.76
CA MET A 1 -13.11 -32.00 -13.19
C MET A 1 -14.22 -31.50 -12.25
N LEU A 2 -15.25 -32.32 -11.97
CA LEU A 2 -16.38 -32.00 -11.09
C LEU A 2 -16.01 -31.50 -9.67
N ARG A 3 -14.95 -32.07 -9.07
CA ARG A 3 -14.48 -31.68 -7.73
C ARG A 3 -13.96 -30.23 -7.71
N LYS A 4 -13.26 -29.79 -8.76
CA LYS A 4 -12.76 -28.40 -8.89
C LYS A 4 -13.92 -27.41 -9.07
N ILE A 5 -14.92 -27.77 -9.88
CA ILE A 5 -16.13 -26.95 -10.11
C ILE A 5 -16.92 -26.76 -8.80
N LYS A 6 -17.07 -27.82 -8.00
CA LYS A 6 -17.77 -27.75 -6.71
C LYS A 6 -17.05 -26.87 -5.69
N THR A 7 -15.71 -26.86 -5.68
CA THR A 7 -14.92 -25.94 -4.86
C THR A 7 -15.02 -24.50 -5.34
N MET A 8 -15.05 -24.27 -6.66
CA MET A 8 -15.27 -22.94 -7.25
C MET A 8 -16.63 -22.36 -6.86
N CYS A 9 -17.72 -23.11 -7.02
CA CYS A 9 -19.06 -22.65 -6.66
C CYS A 9 -19.17 -22.32 -5.16
N ARG A 10 -18.54 -23.11 -4.27
CA ARG A 10 -18.50 -22.79 -2.83
C ARG A 10 -17.74 -21.49 -2.53
N MET A 11 -16.68 -21.17 -3.27
CA MET A 11 -15.93 -19.92 -3.09
C MET A 11 -16.72 -18.69 -3.59
N ILE A 12 -17.44 -18.83 -4.71
CA ILE A 12 -18.36 -17.80 -5.24
C ILE A 12 -19.51 -17.55 -4.27
N ILE A 13 -20.19 -18.62 -3.81
CA ILE A 13 -21.30 -18.53 -2.86
C ILE A 13 -20.84 -17.95 -1.52
N GLY A 14 -19.63 -18.31 -1.07
CA GLY A 14 -19.03 -17.79 0.17
C GLY A 14 -18.53 -16.35 0.09
N ARG A 15 -18.74 -15.63 -1.03
CA ARG A 15 -18.19 -14.28 -1.29
C ARG A 15 -16.67 -14.18 -1.08
N ARG A 16 -15.95 -15.30 -1.12
CA ARG A 16 -14.48 -15.39 -1.02
C ARG A 16 -13.85 -15.17 -2.38
N TRP A 17 -14.26 -14.08 -3.02
CA TRP A 17 -13.87 -13.71 -4.35
C TRP A 17 -12.34 -13.67 -4.48
N GLY A 18 -11.61 -13.07 -3.53
CA GLY A 18 -10.13 -13.06 -3.53
C GLY A 18 -9.49 -14.43 -3.73
N LEU A 19 -9.84 -15.42 -2.90
CA LEU A 19 -9.33 -16.79 -2.97
C LEU A 19 -9.73 -17.55 -4.24
N PHE A 20 -10.89 -17.23 -4.81
CA PHE A 20 -11.33 -17.79 -6.08
C PHE A 20 -10.47 -17.28 -7.24
N TRP A 21 -10.05 -16.02 -7.17
CA TRP A 21 -9.29 -15.34 -8.20
C TRP A 21 -7.80 -15.72 -8.20
N ASP A 22 -7.21 -15.91 -7.02
CA ASP A 22 -5.80 -16.30 -6.88
C ASP A 22 -5.47 -17.65 -7.57
N LYS A 23 -6.48 -18.50 -7.83
CA LYS A 23 -6.32 -19.82 -8.46
C LYS A 23 -6.44 -19.83 -9.99
N LEU A 24 -6.70 -18.69 -10.65
CA LEU A 24 -6.91 -18.60 -12.10
C LEU A 24 -6.02 -17.50 -12.73
N PRO A 25 -4.78 -17.82 -13.12
CA PRO A 25 -3.85 -16.83 -13.69
C PRO A 25 -4.36 -16.16 -14.99
N PHE A 26 -5.19 -16.87 -15.77
CA PHE A 26 -5.84 -16.26 -16.95
C PHE A 26 -6.90 -15.22 -16.57
N ALA A 27 -7.57 -15.40 -15.43
CA ALA A 27 -8.54 -14.44 -14.93
C ALA A 27 -7.85 -13.14 -14.50
N ASN A 28 -6.63 -13.19 -13.95
CA ASN A 28 -5.85 -11.99 -13.61
C ASN A 28 -5.61 -11.07 -14.81
N LYS A 29 -5.34 -11.65 -16.00
CA LYS A 29 -5.21 -10.87 -17.24
C LYS A 29 -6.52 -10.19 -17.61
N LEU A 30 -7.61 -10.94 -17.68
CA LEU A 30 -8.97 -10.42 -17.96
C LEU A 30 -9.39 -9.33 -16.96
N PHE A 31 -9.07 -9.48 -15.68
CA PHE A 31 -9.36 -8.49 -14.65
C PHE A 31 -8.57 -7.20 -14.83
N THR A 32 -7.32 -7.32 -15.23
CA THR A 32 -6.50 -6.13 -15.51
C THR A 32 -7.07 -5.37 -16.70
N LEU A 33 -7.61 -6.07 -17.70
CA LEU A 33 -8.23 -5.46 -18.87
C LEU A 33 -9.41 -4.53 -18.53
N THR A 34 -10.15 -4.82 -17.46
CA THR A 34 -11.27 -3.97 -17.03
C THR A 34 -10.84 -2.55 -16.63
N ASN A 35 -9.56 -2.36 -16.30
CA ASN A 35 -9.03 -1.06 -15.89
C ASN A 35 -8.63 -0.16 -17.07
N PHE A 36 -8.68 -0.66 -18.32
CA PHE A 36 -8.52 0.19 -19.51
C PHE A 36 -9.80 0.94 -19.90
N ILE A 37 -10.93 0.59 -19.31
CA ILE A 37 -12.20 1.29 -19.54
C ILE A 37 -12.03 2.73 -19.03
N PRO A 38 -12.43 3.76 -19.81
CA PRO A 38 -12.37 5.15 -19.37
C PRO A 38 -13.00 5.30 -18.00
N HIS A 39 -12.26 5.89 -17.07
CA HIS A 39 -12.64 5.97 -15.67
C HIS A 39 -12.39 7.37 -15.11
N PRO A 40 -13.13 7.77 -14.07
CA PRO A 40 -12.93 9.07 -13.45
C PRO A 40 -11.56 9.16 -12.77
N GLN A 41 -10.95 10.34 -12.85
CA GLN A 41 -9.58 10.62 -12.43
C GLN A 41 -9.59 11.49 -11.16
N ASN A 42 -10.38 11.11 -10.15
CA ASN A 42 -10.60 11.98 -8.98
C ASN A 42 -9.52 11.92 -7.90
N TYR A 43 -8.44 11.16 -8.11
CA TYR A 43 -7.31 11.16 -7.17
C TYR A 43 -6.66 12.56 -7.09
N LYS A 44 -6.09 12.87 -5.94
CA LYS A 44 -5.51 14.16 -5.57
C LYS A 44 -4.02 14.07 -5.26
N TYR A 45 -3.52 12.87 -4.92
CA TYR A 45 -2.12 12.64 -4.59
C TYR A 45 -1.72 11.18 -4.81
N ILE A 46 -0.41 10.94 -4.90
CA ILE A 46 0.20 9.61 -4.97
C ILE A 46 1.10 9.41 -3.75
N ILE A 47 1.09 8.21 -3.18
CA ILE A 47 2.02 7.78 -2.14
C ILE A 47 2.83 6.60 -2.68
N LEU A 48 4.14 6.77 -2.71
CA LEU A 48 5.08 5.67 -2.89
C LEU A 48 5.59 5.27 -1.51
N GLY A 49 5.27 4.05 -1.11
CA GLY A 49 5.63 3.50 0.19
C GLY A 49 5.82 2.00 0.09
N GLY A 50 5.97 1.33 1.23
CA GLY A 50 6.09 -0.12 1.26
C GLY A 50 6.36 -0.62 2.67
N HIS A 51 6.55 -1.93 2.78
CA HIS A 51 6.87 -2.54 4.05
C HIS A 51 8.20 -2.01 4.58
N GLY A 52 8.25 -1.71 5.87
CA GLY A 52 9.42 -1.14 6.51
C GLY A 52 9.65 0.36 6.28
N LEU A 53 8.85 1.06 5.47
CA LEU A 53 9.01 2.52 5.25
C LEU A 53 8.07 3.40 6.10
N GLY A 54 7.31 2.82 7.03
CA GLY A 54 6.33 3.57 7.81
C GLY A 54 5.03 3.90 7.05
N LEU A 55 4.76 3.24 5.91
CA LEU A 55 3.52 3.42 5.14
C LEU A 55 2.26 3.17 5.97
N ALA A 56 2.27 2.14 6.83
CA ALA A 56 1.12 1.82 7.67
C ALA A 56 0.79 2.95 8.67
N ALA A 57 1.81 3.51 9.32
CA ALA A 57 1.65 4.64 10.23
C ALA A 57 1.15 5.87 9.48
N PHE A 58 1.78 6.22 8.36
CA PHE A 58 1.36 7.39 7.58
C PHE A 58 -0.07 7.25 7.05
N LYS A 59 -0.45 6.07 6.55
CA LYS A 59 -1.82 5.76 6.13
C LYS A 59 -2.83 5.95 7.25
N HIS A 60 -2.51 5.49 8.47
CA HIS A 60 -3.39 5.66 9.64
C HIS A 60 -3.69 7.14 9.93
N TYR A 61 -2.68 8.01 9.90
CA TYR A 61 -2.91 9.45 10.11
C TYR A 61 -3.61 10.13 8.93
N LEU A 62 -3.37 9.69 7.71
CA LEU A 62 -4.13 10.16 6.54
C LEU A 62 -5.61 9.78 6.62
N ASP A 63 -5.92 8.58 7.12
CA ASP A 63 -7.30 8.17 7.40
C ASP A 63 -7.93 9.06 8.49
N PHE A 64 -7.16 9.45 9.51
CA PHE A 64 -7.61 10.36 10.58
C PHE A 64 -8.04 11.73 10.04
N ILE A 65 -7.29 12.31 9.10
CA ILE A 65 -7.66 13.59 8.44
C ILE A 65 -8.61 13.41 7.25
N TYR A 66 -9.22 12.23 7.09
CA TYR A 66 -10.12 11.89 5.99
C TYR A 66 -9.51 12.09 4.60
N ALA A 67 -8.20 11.91 4.45
CA ALA A 67 -7.51 11.99 3.18
C ALA A 67 -7.71 10.73 2.31
N LYS A 68 -8.32 9.67 2.83
CA LYS A 68 -8.77 8.46 2.11
C LYS A 68 -7.72 7.86 1.16
N PRO A 69 -6.51 7.53 1.65
CA PRO A 69 -5.49 6.86 0.86
C PRO A 69 -5.93 5.42 0.50
N CYS A 70 -5.65 4.96 -0.73
CA CYS A 70 -6.07 3.64 -1.19
C CYS A 70 -4.95 2.90 -1.92
N GLU A 71 -4.67 1.67 -1.47
CA GLU A 71 -3.83 0.73 -2.19
C GLU A 71 -4.54 0.27 -3.46
N VAL A 72 -3.87 0.47 -4.61
CA VAL A 72 -4.37 0.05 -5.92
C VAL A 72 -4.09 -1.43 -6.16
N PHE A 73 -3.03 -1.95 -5.54
CA PHE A 73 -2.65 -3.35 -5.59
C PHE A 73 -3.21 -4.14 -4.41
N SER A 74 -3.58 -5.38 -4.66
CA SER A 74 -3.92 -6.37 -3.64
C SER A 74 -3.10 -7.61 -3.95
N TYR A 75 -2.12 -7.95 -3.10
CA TYR A 75 -1.19 -9.05 -3.36
C TYR A 75 -0.57 -8.97 -4.77
N GLU A 76 -0.17 -7.76 -5.20
CA GLU A 76 0.50 -7.47 -6.51
C GLU A 76 -0.43 -7.48 -7.73
N ILE A 77 -1.72 -7.73 -7.53
CA ILE A 77 -2.74 -7.74 -8.58
C ILE A 77 -3.54 -6.43 -8.54
N ILE A 78 -3.72 -5.80 -9.71
CA ILE A 78 -4.68 -4.70 -9.87
C ILE A 78 -6.09 -5.31 -9.90
N ARG A 79 -6.94 -4.90 -8.95
CA ARG A 79 -8.32 -5.39 -8.89
C ARG A 79 -9.14 -4.92 -10.11
N PRO A 80 -10.17 -5.67 -10.51
CA PRO A 80 -11.06 -5.23 -11.57
C PRO A 80 -11.75 -3.90 -11.23
N PHE A 81 -11.86 -3.01 -12.22
CA PHE A 81 -12.50 -1.70 -12.13
C PHE A 81 -12.03 -0.87 -10.93
N VAL A 82 -10.77 -0.98 -10.52
CA VAL A 82 -10.29 -0.33 -9.29
C VAL A 82 -10.51 1.18 -9.37
N PHE A 83 -10.22 1.79 -10.53
CA PHE A 83 -10.37 3.23 -10.70
C PHE A 83 -11.83 3.69 -10.70
N TRP A 84 -12.71 2.97 -11.40
CA TRP A 84 -14.15 3.24 -11.35
C TRP A 84 -14.74 3.07 -9.95
N ARG A 85 -14.29 2.07 -9.20
CA ARG A 85 -14.86 1.77 -7.87
C ARG A 85 -14.35 2.71 -6.79
N LYS A 86 -13.06 3.05 -6.86
CA LYS A 86 -12.35 3.78 -5.81
C LYS A 86 -12.19 5.26 -6.12
N PHE A 87 -12.20 5.69 -7.38
CA PHE A 87 -11.90 7.07 -7.74
C PHE A 87 -13.03 7.74 -8.53
N ASN A 88 -14.28 7.29 -8.35
CA ASN A 88 -15.45 7.91 -8.98
C ASN A 88 -15.92 9.24 -8.37
N GLY A 89 -15.45 9.62 -7.18
CA GLY A 89 -15.81 10.89 -6.51
C GLY A 89 -17.25 10.98 -5.97
N PHE A 90 -18.17 10.10 -6.40
CA PHE A 90 -19.58 10.13 -5.98
C PHE A 90 -19.90 9.16 -4.85
N SER A 91 -19.04 8.15 -4.61
CA SER A 91 -19.27 7.17 -3.55
C SER A 91 -18.68 7.62 -2.22
N LYS A 92 -19.36 7.32 -1.10
CA LYS A 92 -18.76 7.39 0.25
C LYS A 92 -17.50 6.54 0.41
N HIS A 93 -17.32 5.54 -0.46
CA HIS A 93 -16.15 4.67 -0.51
C HIS A 93 -15.13 5.10 -1.56
N SER A 94 -15.30 6.29 -2.15
CA SER A 94 -14.29 6.90 -2.99
C SER A 94 -13.06 7.27 -2.17
N CYS A 95 -11.93 7.32 -2.86
CA CYS A 95 -10.61 7.52 -2.35
C CYS A 95 -9.99 8.71 -3.07
N ASP A 96 -9.13 9.43 -2.36
CA ASP A 96 -8.44 10.59 -2.91
C ASP A 96 -6.97 10.27 -3.21
N GLY A 97 -6.40 9.25 -2.57
CA GLY A 97 -4.98 8.91 -2.71
C GLY A 97 -4.71 7.59 -3.42
N LEU A 98 -3.74 7.57 -4.32
CA LEU A 98 -3.18 6.35 -4.90
C LEU A 98 -1.97 5.90 -4.08
N ILE A 99 -2.04 4.74 -3.41
CA ILE A 99 -0.88 4.10 -2.77
C ILE A 99 -0.32 3.01 -3.70
N LEU A 100 0.98 3.11 -3.96
CA LEU A 100 1.80 2.04 -4.52
C LEU A 100 2.77 1.56 -3.44
N ASP A 101 2.52 0.37 -2.90
CA ASP A 101 3.28 -0.25 -1.81
C ASP A 101 4.40 -1.19 -2.30
N LYS A 102 4.27 -1.65 -3.55
CA LYS A 102 5.19 -2.55 -4.24
C LYS A 102 5.09 -2.39 -5.75
N PHE A 103 6.12 -2.86 -6.45
CA PHE A 103 6.09 -2.91 -7.90
C PHE A 103 5.17 -4.05 -8.37
N PRO A 104 4.29 -3.83 -9.35
CA PRO A 104 3.42 -4.88 -9.85
C PRO A 104 4.21 -5.94 -10.61
N ILE A 105 3.96 -7.22 -10.31
CA ILE A 105 4.48 -8.34 -11.10
C ILE A 105 3.74 -8.44 -12.45
N ASN A 106 2.53 -7.91 -12.54
CA ASN A 106 1.69 -7.99 -13.73
C ASN A 106 2.23 -7.11 -14.88
N THR A 107 2.56 -7.73 -16.01
CA THR A 107 3.09 -7.08 -17.20
C THR A 107 2.16 -6.02 -17.82
N TYR A 108 0.85 -6.09 -17.57
CA TYR A 108 -0.11 -5.10 -18.06
C TYR A 108 -0.29 -3.90 -17.11
N ALA A 109 0.20 -3.98 -15.87
CA ALA A 109 0.04 -2.90 -14.90
C ALA A 109 0.60 -1.57 -15.42
N PRO A 110 1.82 -1.47 -16.01
CA PRO A 110 2.32 -0.21 -16.56
C PRO A 110 1.37 0.40 -17.60
N SER A 111 0.80 -0.42 -18.48
CA SER A 111 -0.16 0.04 -19.50
C SER A 111 -1.47 0.52 -18.90
N VAL A 112 -1.93 -0.09 -17.81
CA VAL A 112 -3.09 0.41 -17.05
C VAL A 112 -2.76 1.76 -16.41
N PHE A 113 -1.60 1.93 -15.76
CA PHE A 113 -1.23 3.21 -15.17
C PHE A 113 -1.10 4.33 -16.22
N LYS A 114 -0.66 4.02 -17.45
CA LYS A 114 -0.64 4.97 -18.58
C LYS A 114 -2.00 5.54 -18.98
N THR A 115 -3.10 4.93 -18.55
CA THR A 115 -4.46 5.46 -18.79
C THR A 115 -4.84 6.57 -17.81
N LEU A 116 -4.03 6.78 -16.76
CA LEU A 116 -4.16 7.90 -15.84
C LEU A 116 -3.55 9.15 -16.47
N ASP A 117 -4.18 10.30 -16.30
CA ASP A 117 -3.79 11.55 -16.97
C ASP A 117 -3.66 12.75 -16.03
N LYS A 118 -4.40 12.77 -14.93
CA LYS A 118 -4.42 13.88 -13.97
C LYS A 118 -3.10 13.97 -13.21
N LYS A 119 -2.38 15.07 -13.41
CA LYS A 119 -1.15 15.34 -12.65
C LYS A 119 -1.44 15.70 -11.20
N VAL A 120 -0.76 15.04 -10.27
CA VAL A 120 -0.90 15.24 -8.82
C VAL A 120 0.45 15.17 -8.09
N PRO A 121 0.56 15.73 -6.87
CA PRO A 121 1.76 15.59 -6.04
C PRO A 121 2.02 14.15 -5.65
N LEU A 122 3.31 13.76 -5.64
CA LEU A 122 3.77 12.45 -5.21
C LEU A 122 4.54 12.58 -3.89
N TYR A 123 4.18 11.75 -2.92
CA TYR A 123 4.85 11.64 -1.62
C TYR A 123 5.58 10.30 -1.55
N GLN A 124 6.90 10.34 -1.50
CA GLN A 124 7.74 9.16 -1.42
C GLN A 124 8.29 9.02 0.00
N LEU A 125 7.94 7.92 0.67
CA LEU A 125 8.48 7.59 1.99
C LEU A 125 9.92 7.10 1.85
N ILE A 126 10.83 7.69 2.63
CA ILE A 126 12.25 7.36 2.66
C ILE A 126 12.64 6.93 4.06
N ARG A 127 13.31 5.77 4.15
CA ARG A 127 13.92 5.27 5.38
C ARG A 127 15.34 4.82 5.09
N ASP A 128 16.18 4.85 6.14
CA ASP A 128 17.48 4.20 6.14
C ASP A 128 17.35 2.73 5.68
N PRO A 129 18.16 2.28 4.70
CA PRO A 129 18.06 0.95 4.12
C PRO A 129 18.30 -0.16 5.15
N ILE A 130 19.15 0.06 6.16
CA ILE A 130 19.41 -0.93 7.21
C ILE A 130 18.14 -1.18 8.03
N SER A 131 17.41 -0.12 8.38
CA SER A 131 16.13 -0.23 9.08
C SER A 131 15.05 -0.88 8.23
N VAL A 132 15.04 -0.66 6.91
CA VAL A 132 14.13 -1.36 5.99
C VAL A 132 14.44 -2.86 6.01
N ILE A 133 15.72 -3.23 5.91
CA ILE A 133 16.17 -4.64 5.98
C ILE A 133 15.73 -5.27 7.31
N LYS A 134 16.07 -4.63 8.44
CA LYS A 134 15.68 -5.10 9.78
C LYS A 134 14.17 -5.28 9.92
N SER A 135 13.38 -4.33 9.43
CA SER A 135 11.92 -4.41 9.48
C SER A 135 11.38 -5.61 8.70
N ASN A 136 11.91 -5.86 7.49
CA ASN A 136 11.48 -6.99 6.66
C ASN A 136 11.90 -8.33 7.29
N ILE A 137 13.12 -8.42 7.82
CA ILE A 137 13.59 -9.61 8.55
C ILE A 137 12.68 -9.88 9.74
N ASN A 138 12.44 -8.89 10.59
CA ASN A 138 11.61 -9.06 11.79
C ASN A 138 10.22 -9.60 11.46
N VAL A 139 9.57 -9.06 10.42
CA VAL A 139 8.24 -9.48 10.02
C VAL A 139 8.24 -10.88 9.40
N THR A 140 9.19 -11.20 8.51
CA THR A 140 9.29 -12.55 7.95
C THR A 140 9.61 -13.59 9.02
N MET A 141 10.56 -13.30 9.90
CA MET A 141 10.93 -14.16 11.02
C MET A 141 9.75 -14.39 11.97
N PHE A 142 8.97 -13.34 12.25
CA PHE A 142 7.76 -13.44 13.06
C PHE A 142 6.71 -14.33 12.38
N HIS A 143 6.46 -14.16 11.08
CA HIS A 143 5.52 -15.01 10.33
C HIS A 143 5.97 -16.47 10.21
N ALA A 144 7.28 -16.71 10.25
CA ALA A 144 7.86 -18.03 10.11
C ALA A 144 8.30 -18.67 11.43
N ILE A 145 8.05 -18.05 12.58
CA ILE A 145 8.58 -18.51 13.88
C ILE A 145 8.18 -19.96 14.19
N SER A 146 7.00 -20.40 13.73
CA SER A 146 6.52 -21.78 13.89
C SER A 146 7.21 -22.80 12.98
N LEU A 147 7.92 -22.34 11.95
CA LEU A 147 8.68 -23.14 10.97
C LEU A 147 10.18 -23.15 11.29
N LEU A 148 10.63 -22.33 12.24
CA LEU A 148 12.03 -22.23 12.63
C LEU A 148 12.32 -23.21 13.77
N HIS A 149 13.03 -24.29 13.47
CA HIS A 149 13.36 -25.34 14.44
C HIS A 149 14.82 -25.28 14.92
N SER A 150 15.66 -24.48 14.28
CA SER A 150 17.08 -24.35 14.61
C SER A 150 17.64 -22.97 14.24
N GLN A 151 18.78 -22.62 14.83
CA GLN A 151 19.53 -21.42 14.44
C GLN A 151 19.93 -21.43 12.96
N LYS A 152 20.25 -22.61 12.40
CA LYS A 152 20.59 -22.75 10.99
C LYS A 152 19.42 -22.42 10.05
N ASP A 153 18.19 -22.77 10.46
CA ASP A 153 16.99 -22.39 9.70
C ASP A 153 16.74 -20.88 9.75
N ALA A 154 16.98 -20.26 10.91
CA ALA A 154 16.91 -18.81 11.07
C ALA A 154 17.94 -18.08 10.21
N ASP A 155 19.19 -18.55 10.20
CA ASP A 155 20.26 -17.96 9.39
C ASP A 155 19.97 -18.11 7.89
N ARG A 156 19.49 -19.28 7.43
CA ARG A 156 19.08 -19.47 6.02
C ARG A 156 17.96 -18.50 5.64
N MET A 157 16.93 -18.39 6.47
CA MET A 157 15.80 -17.49 6.22
C MET A 157 16.22 -16.02 6.20
N LEU A 158 17.15 -15.63 7.07
CA LEU A 158 17.72 -14.29 7.08
C LEU A 158 18.35 -13.94 5.72
N PHE A 159 19.20 -14.82 5.18
CA PHE A 159 19.81 -14.62 3.86
C PHE A 159 18.77 -14.61 2.74
N GLU A 160 17.79 -15.53 2.76
CA GLU A 160 16.70 -15.55 1.78
C GLU A 160 15.90 -14.23 1.79
N VAL A 161 15.63 -13.65 2.96
CA VAL A 161 14.95 -12.36 3.07
C VAL A 161 15.81 -11.27 2.45
N ILE A 162 17.08 -11.17 2.83
CA ILE A 162 18.01 -10.14 2.33
C ILE A 162 18.11 -10.18 0.80
N ASP A 163 18.19 -11.36 0.21
CA ASP A 163 18.28 -11.55 -1.24
C ASP A 163 16.99 -11.17 -2.00
N ASN A 164 15.84 -11.14 -1.32
CA ASN A 164 14.52 -10.98 -1.94
C ASN A 164 13.72 -9.76 -1.45
N ILE A 165 14.35 -8.74 -0.85
CA ILE A 165 13.62 -7.57 -0.34
C ILE A 165 13.09 -6.70 -1.49
N SER A 166 11.80 -6.84 -1.78
CA SER A 166 11.06 -6.06 -2.78
C SER A 166 10.85 -4.57 -2.43
N HIS A 167 11.33 -4.15 -1.26
CA HIS A 167 11.20 -2.79 -0.73
C HIS A 167 12.54 -2.04 -0.60
N LEU A 168 13.64 -2.63 -1.07
CA LEU A 168 14.94 -1.94 -1.15
C LEU A 168 14.97 -0.89 -2.27
N MET A 169 15.85 0.11 -2.11
CA MET A 169 15.87 1.38 -2.86
C MET A 169 15.65 1.31 -4.38
N PHE A 170 16.07 0.24 -5.06
CA PHE A 170 15.87 0.05 -6.50
C PHE A 170 14.40 -0.05 -6.93
N TYR A 171 13.51 -0.46 -6.02
CA TYR A 171 12.08 -0.56 -6.30
C TYR A 171 11.36 0.79 -6.36
N PHE A 172 11.84 1.83 -5.67
CA PHE A 172 11.20 3.15 -5.76
C PHE A 172 11.44 3.81 -7.11
N THR A 173 12.61 3.62 -7.72
CA THR A 173 12.87 4.14 -9.07
C THR A 173 11.89 3.52 -10.07
N SER A 174 11.74 2.20 -10.05
CA SER A 174 10.81 1.50 -10.93
C SER A 174 9.35 1.87 -10.67
N GLN A 175 8.94 2.00 -9.40
CA GLN A 175 7.57 2.45 -9.06
C GLN A 175 7.31 3.89 -9.48
N ARG A 176 8.28 4.79 -9.31
CA ARG A 176 8.17 6.19 -9.73
C ARG A 176 7.98 6.28 -11.25
N LEU A 177 8.69 5.48 -12.03
CA LEU A 177 8.51 5.43 -13.49
C LEU A 177 7.08 5.04 -13.91
N LEU A 178 6.35 4.24 -13.11
CA LEU A 178 4.95 3.89 -13.42
C LEU A 178 4.02 5.09 -13.41
N VAL A 179 4.33 6.10 -12.59
CA VAL A 179 3.44 7.25 -12.32
C VAL A 179 4.09 8.59 -12.62
N GLU A 180 5.29 8.61 -13.20
CA GLU A 180 6.03 9.84 -13.50
C GLU A 180 5.22 10.79 -14.39
N HIS A 181 4.53 10.24 -15.40
CA HIS A 181 3.69 11.01 -16.32
C HIS A 181 2.51 11.74 -15.64
N ILE A 182 2.00 11.22 -14.51
CA ILE A 182 0.95 11.83 -13.69
C ILE A 182 1.49 12.52 -12.43
N THR A 183 2.81 12.68 -12.32
CA THR A 183 3.42 13.36 -11.17
C THR A 183 3.62 14.84 -11.48
N SER A 184 3.07 15.73 -10.65
CA SER A 184 3.32 17.19 -10.78
C SER A 184 4.59 17.63 -10.05
N GLU A 185 4.87 17.03 -8.90
CA GLU A 185 6.00 17.35 -8.02
C GLU A 185 6.27 16.17 -7.07
N VAL A 186 7.47 16.10 -6.51
CA VAL A 186 7.89 15.01 -5.63
C VAL A 186 8.28 15.55 -4.25
N HIS A 187 7.62 15.01 -3.23
CA HIS A 187 7.85 15.27 -1.81
C HIS A 187 8.48 14.04 -1.17
N TYR A 188 9.62 14.23 -0.52
CA TYR A 188 10.30 13.16 0.20
C TYR A 188 9.98 13.24 1.69
N LEU A 189 9.29 12.22 2.22
CA LEU A 189 8.95 12.13 3.63
C LEU A 189 9.91 11.14 4.31
N ARG A 190 10.76 11.64 5.19
CA ARG A 190 11.68 10.82 5.99
C ARG A 190 11.00 10.38 7.28
N MET A 191 11.66 9.47 7.99
CA MET A 191 11.15 8.97 9.27
C MET A 191 10.91 10.06 10.31
N ARG A 192 11.73 11.12 10.31
CA ARG A 192 11.50 12.28 11.20
C ARG A 192 10.25 13.07 10.83
N ASP A 193 9.87 13.08 9.56
CA ASP A 193 8.72 13.81 9.05
C ASP A 193 7.41 13.03 9.36
N ILE A 194 7.50 11.71 9.57
CA ILE A 194 6.38 10.84 9.97
C ILE A 194 6.52 10.27 11.41
N GLY A 195 7.45 10.81 12.20
CA GLY A 195 7.64 10.47 13.61
C GLY A 195 6.74 11.32 14.51
N GLU A 196 6.76 11.06 15.81
CA GLU A 196 5.91 11.75 16.80
C GLU A 196 6.01 13.28 16.70
N ASP A 197 7.24 13.81 16.59
CA ASP A 197 7.48 15.26 16.57
C ASP A 197 7.15 15.93 15.23
N GLY A 198 7.24 15.18 14.12
CA GLY A 198 7.11 15.72 12.76
C GLY A 198 5.77 15.44 12.08
N MET A 199 5.03 14.43 12.54
CA MET A 199 3.73 14.06 11.99
C MET A 199 2.72 15.22 12.04
N PRO A 200 2.60 16.01 13.13
CA PRO A 200 1.64 17.11 13.19
C PRO A 200 1.84 18.14 12.06
N GLN A 201 3.08 18.56 11.80
CA GLN A 201 3.39 19.55 10.76
C GLN A 201 3.22 18.93 9.36
N THR A 202 3.56 17.65 9.19
CA THR A 202 3.32 16.93 7.94
C THR A 202 1.83 16.85 7.62
N LEU A 203 0.97 16.52 8.60
CA LEU A 203 -0.48 16.48 8.42
C LEU A 203 -1.06 17.87 8.19
N GLU A 204 -0.60 18.89 8.92
CA GLU A 204 -1.04 20.27 8.71
C GLU A 204 -0.72 20.74 7.27
N SER A 205 0.48 20.43 6.77
CA SER A 205 0.87 20.70 5.38
C SER A 205 -0.05 19.98 4.39
N PHE A 206 -0.35 18.70 4.65
CA PHE A 206 -1.23 17.88 3.81
C PHE A 206 -2.66 18.44 3.76
N VAL A 207 -3.20 18.78 4.93
CA VAL A 207 -4.54 19.37 5.09
C VAL A 207 -4.63 20.69 4.35
N ARG A 208 -3.68 21.60 4.58
CA ARG A 208 -3.65 22.90 3.89
C ARG A 208 -3.60 22.75 2.37
N LYS A 209 -2.80 21.81 1.87
CA LYS A 209 -2.61 21.60 0.44
C LYS A 209 -3.85 21.05 -0.26
N PHE A 210 -4.57 20.14 0.37
CA PHE A 210 -5.69 19.42 -0.24
C PHE A 210 -7.07 19.85 0.27
N GLY A 211 -7.12 20.81 1.19
CA GLY A 211 -8.35 21.34 1.78
C GLY A 211 -9.09 20.32 2.65
N TYR A 212 -8.36 19.43 3.34
CA TYR A 212 -8.98 18.51 4.28
C TYR A 212 -9.40 19.23 5.57
N GLN A 213 -10.29 18.61 6.34
CA GLN A 213 -10.63 19.11 7.66
C GLN A 213 -9.66 18.51 8.68
N ILE A 214 -9.17 19.34 9.59
CA ILE A 214 -8.40 18.87 10.74
C ILE A 214 -9.41 18.52 11.84
N PRO A 215 -9.52 17.26 12.27
CA PRO A 215 -10.16 16.95 13.54
C PRO A 215 -9.37 17.63 14.67
N ASP A 216 -10.01 17.97 15.78
CA ASP A 216 -9.36 18.67 16.90
C ASP A 216 -8.04 17.97 17.31
N PHE A 217 -6.90 18.66 17.19
CA PHE A 217 -5.56 18.07 17.37
C PHE A 217 -5.32 17.50 18.78
N GLN A 218 -6.14 17.87 19.76
CA GLN A 218 -6.15 17.24 21.09
C GLN A 218 -6.53 15.75 21.04
N GLU A 219 -7.22 15.28 19.99
CA GLU A 219 -7.47 13.85 19.78
C GLU A 219 -6.23 13.13 19.20
N LEU A 220 -5.37 13.83 18.47
CA LEU A 220 -4.17 13.28 17.84
C LEU A 220 -3.10 12.90 18.87
N SER A 221 -2.93 13.72 19.91
CA SER A 221 -2.09 13.39 21.08
C SER A 221 -2.66 12.26 21.94
N ARG A 222 -3.99 12.08 21.96
CA ARG A 222 -4.64 10.94 22.63
C ARG A 222 -4.54 9.63 21.84
N ALA A 223 -4.56 9.68 20.51
CA ALA A 223 -4.34 8.53 19.64
C ALA A 223 -2.90 7.98 19.78
N ASN A 224 -1.91 8.85 19.95
CA ASN A 224 -0.51 8.46 20.23
C ASN A 224 -0.38 7.67 21.56
N CYS A 225 -1.21 7.96 22.58
CA CYS A 225 -1.26 7.16 23.82
C CYS A 225 -1.82 5.74 23.62
N VAL A 226 -2.61 5.49 22.57
CA VAL A 226 -3.16 4.15 22.28
C VAL A 226 -2.14 3.28 21.56
N SER A 227 -1.30 3.85 20.67
CA SER A 227 -0.17 3.13 20.07
C SER A 227 0.90 2.73 21.08
N ASP A 228 1.08 3.51 22.15
CA ASP A 228 1.98 3.15 23.26
C ASP A 228 1.47 1.94 24.07
N ASN A 229 0.15 1.79 24.22
CA ASN A 229 -0.42 0.63 24.89
C ASN A 229 -0.42 -0.65 24.02
N ILE A 230 -0.39 -0.51 22.70
CA ILE A 230 -0.21 -1.65 21.79
C ILE A 230 1.26 -2.11 21.77
N ASN A 231 2.22 -1.18 21.87
CA ASN A 231 3.65 -1.50 21.92
C ASN A 231 4.14 -1.94 23.31
N ARG A 232 3.41 -1.66 24.38
CA ARG A 232 3.74 -2.11 25.76
C ARG A 232 2.96 -3.34 26.23
N GLY A 233 2.01 -3.84 25.44
CA GLY A 233 1.16 -5.00 25.77
C GLY A 233 1.63 -6.35 25.23
N GLY A 234 2.81 -6.44 24.60
CA GLY A 234 3.40 -7.69 24.13
C GLY A 234 4.55 -8.14 25.03
N GLY A 235 4.21 -8.64 26.21
CA GLY A 235 5.11 -9.46 27.04
C GLY A 235 5.12 -10.91 26.58
#